data_AF-A0A7J2LDC4-F1
#
_entry.id   AF-A0A7J2LDC4-F1
#
_cell.length_a   1.000
_cell.length_b   1.000
_cell.length_c   1.000
_cell.angle_alpha   90.00
_cell.angle_beta   90.00
_cell.angle_gamma   90.00
#
_symmetry.space_group_name_H-M   'P 1'
#
loop_
_entity.id
_entity.type
_entity.pdbx_description
1 polymer ?
#
loop_
_entity_poly.entity_id
_entity_poly.type
_entity_poly.pdbx_seq_one_letter_code
_entity_poly.pdbx_strand_id
1 'polypeptide(L)'
;MINVDPDKDIIDLSLRYVTEREKQLKMKDYKDRKKAYKIVELALTGTPYESEIKRVFYLLDENFENPYIGLEEARRKGKTVLLKLGIADEIAEILMKEIMERVKPSYTSLVYQVKVESLARDGVFKIMDYLEKCKKNLEKRDIKNVEITVISPPLYRIRVLHENPKYVEQTFKKVALEMLKVAKEMNIEAEFKTER
;
A
#
# COMPACT_ATOMS: atom_id res chain seq x y z
N MET A 1 32.49 -10.92 0.88
CA MET A 1 33.58 -10.16 0.23
C MET A 1 33.48 -10.43 -1.25
N ILE A 2 33.39 -9.35 -2.03
CA ILE A 2 33.49 -9.40 -3.49
C ILE A 2 34.86 -8.82 -3.82
N ASN A 3 35.67 -9.52 -4.61
CA ASN A 3 36.90 -8.98 -5.15
C ASN A 3 36.74 -8.95 -6.66
N VAL A 4 36.97 -7.80 -7.27
CA VAL A 4 36.82 -7.59 -8.70
C VAL A 4 38.18 -7.15 -9.21
N ASP A 5 38.75 -7.90 -10.15
CA ASP A 5 39.97 -7.55 -10.88
C ASP A 5 39.55 -7.13 -12.31
N PRO A 6 39.36 -5.81 -12.58
CA PRO A 6 38.81 -5.33 -13.84
C PRO A 6 39.74 -5.57 -15.04
N ASP A 7 41.05 -5.66 -14.80
CA ASP A 7 42.04 -5.87 -15.86
C ASP A 7 42.07 -7.34 -16.35
N LYS A 8 41.54 -8.27 -15.53
CA LYS A 8 41.50 -9.70 -15.84
C LYS A 8 40.09 -10.26 -16.07
N ASP A 9 39.05 -9.44 -15.95
CA ASP A 9 37.64 -9.88 -15.99
C ASP A 9 37.31 -11.02 -15.00
N ILE A 10 37.99 -11.04 -13.84
CA ILE A 10 37.78 -12.06 -12.79
C ILE A 10 37.01 -11.44 -11.61
N ILE A 11 35.98 -12.16 -11.16
CA ILE A 11 35.17 -11.80 -9.99
C ILE A 11 35.20 -12.96 -8.98
N ASP A 12 35.82 -12.73 -7.83
CA ASP A 12 35.85 -13.69 -6.73
C ASP A 12 34.72 -13.41 -5.73
N LEU A 13 33.90 -14.44 -5.48
CA LEU A 13 32.74 -14.39 -4.59
C LEU A 13 32.95 -15.30 -3.38
N SER A 14 32.82 -14.74 -2.17
CA SER A 14 32.87 -15.53 -0.93
C SER A 14 31.54 -15.49 -0.17
N LEU A 15 30.96 -16.67 0.04
CA LEU A 15 29.72 -16.88 0.82
C LEU A 15 29.94 -16.73 2.34
N ARG A 16 31.17 -16.93 2.82
CA ARG A 16 31.50 -16.94 4.26
C ARG A 16 31.22 -15.60 4.95
N TYR A 17 31.32 -14.49 4.21
CA TYR A 17 31.18 -13.14 4.73
C TYR A 17 29.78 -12.55 4.51
N VAL A 18 28.77 -13.39 4.26
CA VAL A 18 27.39 -12.93 4.07
C VAL A 18 26.59 -13.27 5.32
N THR A 19 26.05 -12.25 6.00
CA THR A 19 25.17 -12.45 7.15
C THR A 19 23.78 -12.92 6.70
N GLU A 20 23.03 -13.60 7.58
CA GLU A 20 21.66 -14.03 7.27
C GLU A 20 20.74 -12.83 6.94
N ARG A 21 20.95 -11.67 7.57
CA ARG A 21 20.19 -10.44 7.24
C ARG A 21 20.47 -9.96 5.82
N GLU A 22 21.74 -9.89 5.42
CA GLU A 22 22.11 -9.48 4.06
C GLU A 22 21.60 -10.46 3.01
N LYS A 23 21.67 -11.77 3.29
CA LYS A 23 21.10 -12.81 2.45
C LYS A 23 19.59 -12.64 2.26
N GLN A 24 18.85 -12.39 3.34
CA GLN A 24 17.41 -12.16 3.28
C GLN A 24 17.06 -10.89 2.49
N LEU A 25 17.78 -9.79 2.73
CA LEU A 25 17.58 -8.53 2.00
C LEU A 25 17.87 -8.71 0.51
N LYS A 26 18.98 -9.35 0.15
CA LYS A 26 19.32 -9.57 -1.26
C LYS A 26 18.39 -10.56 -1.95
N MET A 27 17.92 -11.58 -1.23
CA MET A 27 16.91 -12.51 -1.74
C MET A 27 15.58 -11.81 -2.01
N LYS A 28 15.17 -10.87 -1.14
CA LYS A 28 13.98 -10.03 -1.36
C LYS A 28 14.16 -9.16 -2.60
N ASP A 29 15.26 -8.42 -2.67
CA ASP A 29 15.60 -7.56 -3.82
C ASP A 29 15.60 -8.34 -5.14
N TYR A 30 16.24 -9.53 -5.17
CA TYR A 30 16.24 -10.42 -6.33
C TYR A 30 14.83 -10.87 -6.73
N LYS A 31 13.99 -11.27 -5.76
CA LYS A 31 12.60 -11.67 -6.02
C LYS A 31 11.78 -10.51 -6.58
N ASP A 32 11.97 -9.31 -6.07
CA ASP A 32 11.22 -8.12 -6.49
C ASP A 32 11.67 -7.66 -7.89
N ARG A 33 12.98 -7.67 -8.17
CA ARG A 33 13.54 -7.44 -9.53
C ARG A 33 13.00 -8.44 -10.54
N LYS A 34 12.97 -9.74 -10.19
CA LYS A 34 12.42 -10.79 -11.05
C LYS A 34 10.93 -10.60 -11.35
N LYS A 35 10.15 -10.17 -10.35
CA LYS A 35 8.73 -9.84 -10.55
C LYS A 35 8.57 -8.63 -11.48
N ALA A 36 9.34 -7.56 -11.26
CA ALA A 36 9.29 -6.36 -12.09
C ALA A 36 9.62 -6.69 -13.55
N TYR A 37 10.69 -7.45 -13.78
CA TYR A 37 11.08 -7.90 -15.12
C TYR A 37 9.93 -8.67 -15.79
N LYS A 38 9.31 -9.61 -15.07
CA LYS A 38 8.20 -10.40 -15.60
C LYS A 38 6.95 -9.56 -15.91
N ILE A 39 6.68 -8.50 -15.13
CA ILE A 39 5.57 -7.58 -15.42
C ILE A 39 5.86 -6.79 -16.71
N VAL A 40 7.07 -6.28 -16.88
CA VAL A 40 7.49 -5.56 -18.09
C VAL A 40 7.48 -6.49 -19.31
N GLU A 41 8.00 -7.71 -19.15
CA GLU A 41 7.99 -8.76 -20.18
C GLU A 41 6.56 -9.06 -20.65
N LEU A 42 5.62 -9.27 -19.71
CA LEU A 42 4.21 -9.53 -20.02
C LEU A 42 3.50 -8.32 -20.64
N ALA A 43 3.86 -7.10 -20.26
CA ALA A 43 3.32 -5.91 -20.91
C ALA A 43 3.74 -5.83 -22.38
N LEU A 44 4.97 -6.25 -22.67
CA LEU A 44 5.56 -6.13 -24.00
C LEU A 44 5.46 -7.42 -24.85
N THR A 45 4.66 -8.41 -24.43
CA THR A 45 4.44 -9.62 -25.23
C THR A 45 3.65 -9.28 -26.50
N GLY A 46 4.29 -9.43 -27.67
CA GLY A 46 3.63 -9.28 -28.98
C GLY A 46 4.35 -8.39 -29.99
N THR A 47 5.51 -7.82 -29.64
CA THR A 47 6.32 -7.00 -30.54
C THR A 47 7.82 -7.34 -30.44
N PRO A 48 8.63 -7.11 -31.49
CA PRO A 48 10.05 -7.45 -31.51
C PRO A 48 10.86 -6.43 -30.70
N TYR A 49 10.77 -6.50 -29.37
CA TYR A 49 11.35 -5.48 -28.48
C TYR A 49 12.05 -6.07 -27.25
N GLU A 50 12.86 -7.12 -27.43
CA GLU A 50 13.75 -7.57 -26.32
C GLU A 50 14.69 -6.44 -25.86
N SER A 51 15.09 -5.56 -26.78
CA SER A 51 15.83 -4.33 -26.50
C SER A 51 15.03 -3.33 -25.65
N GLU A 52 13.73 -3.16 -25.92
CA GLU A 52 12.90 -2.21 -25.19
C GLU A 52 12.56 -2.72 -23.80
N ILE A 53 12.38 -4.04 -23.61
CA ILE A 53 12.23 -4.65 -22.27
C ILE A 53 13.45 -4.31 -21.42
N LYS A 54 14.66 -4.53 -21.95
CA LYS A 54 15.92 -4.20 -21.26
C LYS A 54 16.03 -2.70 -20.99
N ARG A 55 15.66 -1.86 -21.95
CA ARG A 55 15.67 -0.41 -21.82
C ARG A 55 14.73 0.08 -20.72
N VAL A 56 13.47 -0.34 -20.73
CA VAL A 56 12.47 0.03 -19.71
C VAL A 56 12.92 -0.43 -18.34
N PHE A 57 13.42 -1.66 -18.23
CA PHE A 57 13.92 -2.20 -16.97
C PHE A 57 15.14 -1.41 -16.46
N TYR A 58 16.07 -1.05 -17.35
CA TYR A 58 17.24 -0.22 -17.02
C TYR A 58 16.84 1.19 -16.55
N LEU A 59 15.92 1.85 -17.25
CA LEU A 59 15.38 3.16 -16.85
C LEU A 59 14.74 3.11 -15.47
N LEU A 60 14.02 2.04 -15.15
CA LEU A 60 13.44 1.83 -13.81
C LEU A 60 14.51 1.56 -12.75
N ASP A 61 15.59 0.86 -13.08
CA ASP A 61 16.67 0.54 -12.14
C ASP A 61 17.62 1.71 -11.87
N GLU A 62 17.82 2.61 -12.83
CA GLU A 62 18.62 3.83 -12.62
C GLU A 62 17.88 4.88 -11.78
N ASN A 63 16.57 5.00 -11.95
CA ASN A 63 15.78 6.06 -11.32
C ASN A 63 15.21 5.65 -9.95
N PHE A 64 15.22 4.36 -9.62
CA PHE A 64 14.71 3.83 -8.37
C PHE A 64 15.68 2.81 -7.77
N GLU A 65 15.70 2.66 -6.44
CA GLU A 65 16.51 1.64 -5.76
C GLU A 65 16.20 0.20 -6.24
N ASN A 66 14.95 -0.02 -6.67
CA ASN A 66 14.51 -1.28 -7.26
C ASN A 66 13.43 -0.99 -8.32
N PRO A 67 13.47 -1.64 -9.49
CA PRO A 67 12.49 -1.44 -10.56
C PRO A 67 11.05 -1.73 -10.12
N TYR A 68 10.84 -2.63 -9.16
CA TYR A 68 9.51 -2.91 -8.60
C TYR A 68 8.92 -1.69 -7.87
N ILE A 69 9.75 -0.91 -7.17
CA ILE A 69 9.34 0.35 -6.52
C ILE A 69 8.89 1.37 -7.58
N GLY A 70 9.59 1.43 -8.72
CA GLY A 70 9.18 2.27 -9.85
C GLY A 70 7.80 1.89 -10.41
N LEU A 71 7.49 0.59 -10.47
CA LEU A 71 6.16 0.10 -10.87
C LEU A 71 5.08 0.43 -9.83
N GLU A 72 5.39 0.35 -8.54
CA GLU A 72 4.49 0.78 -7.45
C GLU A 72 4.20 2.29 -7.51
N GLU A 73 5.24 3.10 -7.74
CA GLU A 73 5.13 4.55 -7.92
C GLU A 73 4.27 4.89 -9.14
N ALA A 74 4.50 4.21 -10.27
CA ALA A 74 3.71 4.38 -11.49
C ALA A 74 2.24 3.99 -11.28
N ARG A 75 1.97 2.95 -10.48
CA ARG A 75 0.59 2.61 -10.11
C ARG A 75 -0.09 3.70 -9.29
N ARG A 76 0.66 4.31 -8.36
CA ARG A 76 0.13 5.35 -7.45
C ARG A 76 -0.09 6.69 -8.13
N LYS A 77 0.90 7.17 -8.90
CA LYS A 77 0.90 8.50 -9.52
C LYS A 77 0.43 8.47 -10.98
N GLY A 78 0.21 7.28 -11.54
CA GLY A 78 -0.22 7.06 -12.92
C GLY A 78 0.92 7.14 -13.94
N LYS A 79 0.51 7.12 -15.22
CA LYS A 79 1.37 7.12 -16.42
C LYS A 79 2.44 8.22 -16.44
N THR A 80 2.21 9.33 -15.73
CA THR A 80 3.13 10.48 -15.65
C THR A 80 4.53 10.11 -15.15
N VAL A 81 4.65 9.10 -14.30
CA VAL A 81 5.94 8.62 -13.80
C VAL A 81 6.74 7.99 -14.93
N LEU A 82 6.11 7.14 -15.74
CA LEU A 82 6.75 6.43 -16.85
C LEU A 82 7.18 7.40 -17.95
N LEU A 83 6.36 8.40 -18.26
CA LEU A 83 6.68 9.45 -19.24
C LEU A 83 7.90 10.28 -18.82
N LYS A 84 8.04 10.59 -17.53
CA LYS A 84 9.21 11.32 -17.00
C LYS A 84 10.52 10.53 -17.12
N LEU A 85 10.44 9.20 -17.15
CA LEU A 85 11.59 8.32 -17.36
C LEU A 85 12.00 8.24 -18.85
N GLY A 86 11.27 8.90 -19.75
CA GLY A 86 11.53 8.84 -21.19
C GLY A 86 10.97 7.60 -21.87
N ILE A 87 10.02 6.90 -21.24
CA ILE A 87 9.29 5.78 -21.84
C ILE A 87 8.23 6.37 -22.80
N ALA A 88 8.14 5.81 -24.01
CA ALA A 88 7.17 6.25 -25.01
C ALA A 88 5.73 6.09 -24.50
N ASP A 89 4.84 6.98 -24.94
CA ASP A 89 3.47 7.07 -24.44
C ASP A 89 2.67 5.77 -24.67
N GLU A 90 2.86 5.14 -25.83
CA GLU A 90 2.25 3.85 -26.20
C GLU A 90 2.66 2.74 -25.23
N ILE A 91 3.97 2.64 -24.95
CA ILE A 91 4.54 1.63 -24.06
C ILE A 91 4.06 1.87 -22.62
N ALA A 92 4.06 3.13 -22.19
CA ALA A 92 3.61 3.50 -20.85
C ALA A 92 2.14 3.13 -20.63
N GLU A 93 1.30 3.21 -21.66
CA GLU A 93 -0.11 2.84 -21.60
C GLU A 93 -0.32 1.34 -21.43
N ILE A 94 0.42 0.55 -22.21
CA ILE A 94 0.39 -0.92 -22.13
C ILE A 94 0.91 -1.38 -20.77
N LEU A 95 2.03 -0.80 -20.31
CA LEU A 95 2.62 -1.11 -19.02
C LEU A 95 1.68 -0.76 -17.86
N MET A 96 0.95 0.36 -17.94
CA MET A 96 -0.02 0.74 -16.92
C MET A 96 -1.16 -0.29 -16.75
N LYS A 97 -1.60 -0.97 -17.83
CA LYS A 97 -2.62 -2.02 -17.74
C LYS A 97 -2.12 -3.20 -16.91
N GLU A 98 -0.92 -3.70 -17.23
CA GLU A 98 -0.30 -4.81 -16.48
C GLU A 98 0.06 -4.41 -15.04
N ILE A 99 0.51 -3.18 -14.82
CA ILE A 99 0.76 -2.64 -13.48
C ILE A 99 -0.53 -2.65 -12.65
N MET A 100 -1.65 -2.19 -13.23
CA MET A 100 -2.93 -2.15 -12.52
C MET A 100 -3.41 -3.55 -12.13
N GLU A 101 -3.20 -4.55 -12.98
CA GLU A 101 -3.62 -5.94 -12.73
C GLU A 101 -2.69 -6.68 -11.75
N ARG A 102 -1.37 -6.55 -11.89
CA ARG A 102 -0.39 -7.43 -11.21
C ARG A 102 0.30 -6.83 -10.00
N VAL A 103 0.47 -5.51 -9.95
CA VAL A 103 1.12 -4.87 -8.80
C VAL A 103 0.08 -4.73 -7.69
N LYS A 104 0.40 -5.17 -6.47
CA LYS A 104 -0.55 -5.04 -5.36
C LYS A 104 -0.66 -3.59 -4.91
N PRO A 105 -1.85 -3.12 -4.52
CA PRO A 105 -1.98 -1.79 -3.95
C PRO A 105 -1.27 -1.75 -2.60
N SER A 106 -0.42 -0.75 -2.40
CA SER A 106 0.23 -0.47 -1.13
C SER A 106 -0.78 0.17 -0.17
N TYR A 107 -1.80 -0.61 0.22
CA TYR A 107 -2.70 -0.19 1.29
C TYR A 107 -1.96 -0.29 2.62
N THR A 108 -1.88 0.84 3.32
CA THR A 108 -1.51 0.82 4.74
C THR A 108 -2.77 0.51 5.54
N SER A 109 -2.70 -0.49 6.42
CA SER A 109 -3.76 -0.77 7.37
C SER A 109 -3.58 0.09 8.61
N LEU A 110 -4.52 1.01 8.87
CA LEU A 110 -4.60 1.75 10.11
C LEU A 110 -5.69 1.15 11.00
N VAL A 111 -5.38 0.97 12.27
CA VAL A 111 -6.29 0.36 13.25
C VAL A 111 -6.60 1.37 14.34
N TYR A 112 -7.89 1.55 14.60
CA TYR A 112 -8.40 2.41 15.66
C TYR A 112 -9.26 1.61 16.60
N GLN A 113 -9.23 1.97 17.89
CA GLN A 113 -10.08 1.37 18.90
C GLN A 113 -11.14 2.39 19.32
N VAL A 114 -12.38 1.95 19.42
CA VAL A 114 -13.50 2.78 19.84
C VAL A 114 -14.20 2.07 20.97
N LYS A 115 -14.29 2.72 22.12
CA LYS A 115 -15.10 2.29 23.25
C LYS A 115 -16.49 2.89 23.06
N VAL A 116 -17.54 2.08 23.02
CA VAL A 116 -18.93 2.53 22.87
C VAL A 116 -19.81 1.82 23.89
N GLU A 117 -20.47 2.60 24.76
CA GLU A 117 -21.35 2.12 25.83
C GLU A 117 -22.73 2.78 25.72
N SER A 118 -23.78 2.00 25.99
CA SER A 118 -25.15 2.51 26.06
C SER A 118 -25.91 1.87 27.21
N LEU A 119 -26.55 2.70 28.03
CA LEU A 119 -27.38 2.28 29.18
C LEU A 119 -28.87 2.13 28.82
N ALA A 120 -29.22 2.28 27.53
CA ALA A 120 -30.59 2.14 27.07
C ALA A 120 -31.05 0.67 27.00
N ARG A 121 -32.35 0.42 27.15
CA ARG A 121 -32.95 -0.92 26.98
C ARG A 121 -32.63 -1.52 25.60
N ASP A 122 -32.59 -0.68 24.56
CA ASP A 122 -32.23 -1.07 23.18
C ASP A 122 -30.76 -0.73 22.83
N GLY A 123 -29.86 -0.81 23.82
CA GLY A 123 -28.47 -0.37 23.69
C GLY A 123 -27.73 -1.02 22.52
N VAL A 124 -27.95 -2.30 22.25
CA VAL A 124 -27.31 -3.02 21.14
C VAL A 124 -27.68 -2.44 19.78
N PHE A 125 -28.97 -2.18 19.53
CA PHE A 125 -29.44 -1.59 18.27
C PHE A 125 -28.90 -0.17 18.07
N LYS A 126 -28.84 0.62 19.15
CA LYS A 126 -28.24 1.96 19.12
C LYS A 126 -26.75 1.94 18.79
N ILE A 127 -26.00 1.00 19.35
CA ILE A 127 -24.57 0.85 19.06
C ILE A 127 -24.36 0.43 17.60
N MET A 128 -25.19 -0.48 17.08
CA MET A 128 -25.12 -0.89 15.67
C MET A 128 -25.37 0.30 14.73
N ASP A 129 -26.45 1.08 14.94
CA ASP A 129 -26.74 2.26 14.12
C ASP A 129 -25.64 3.33 14.23
N TYR A 130 -25.07 3.52 15.42
CA TYR A 130 -23.94 4.42 15.63
C TYR A 130 -22.69 4.00 14.85
N LEU A 131 -22.32 2.72 14.89
CA LEU A 131 -21.17 2.19 14.14
C LEU A 131 -21.42 2.21 12.63
N GLU A 132 -22.65 1.98 12.18
CA GLU A 132 -23.00 2.06 10.76
C GLU A 132 -22.93 3.50 10.25
N LYS A 133 -23.39 4.49 11.03
CA LYS A 133 -23.21 5.92 10.73
C LYS A 133 -21.74 6.30 10.66
N CYS A 134 -20.91 5.78 11.57
CA CYS A 134 -19.47 5.97 11.53
C CYS A 134 -18.87 5.45 10.22
N LYS A 135 -19.23 4.22 9.81
CA LYS A 135 -18.79 3.62 8.55
C LYS A 135 -19.19 4.48 7.34
N LYS A 136 -20.46 4.90 7.26
CA LYS A 136 -20.98 5.74 6.17
C LYS A 136 -20.26 7.10 6.09
N ASN A 137 -19.92 7.70 7.23
CA ASN A 137 -19.17 8.97 7.26
C ASN A 137 -17.73 8.82 6.76
N LEU A 138 -17.09 7.67 7.01
CA LEU A 138 -15.77 7.36 6.47
C LEU A 138 -15.83 7.11 4.96
N GLU A 139 -16.81 6.33 4.49
CA GLU A 139 -17.02 6.04 3.06
C GLU A 139 -17.26 7.30 2.23
N LYS A 140 -18.04 8.26 2.77
CA LYS A 140 -18.26 9.57 2.12
C LYS A 140 -16.98 10.38 1.91
N ARG A 141 -15.90 10.08 2.63
CA ARG A 141 -14.62 10.80 2.58
C ARG A 141 -13.53 10.02 1.86
N ASP A 142 -13.95 9.17 0.92
CA ASP A 142 -13.11 8.32 0.06
C ASP A 142 -12.39 7.17 0.80
N ILE A 143 -12.82 6.85 2.02
CA ILE A 143 -12.32 5.69 2.77
C ILE A 143 -13.29 4.53 2.58
N LYS A 144 -13.12 3.76 1.49
CA LYS A 144 -14.06 2.68 1.10
C LYS A 144 -13.85 1.36 1.85
N ASN A 145 -12.61 1.08 2.26
CA ASN A 145 -12.25 -0.21 2.87
C ASN A 145 -12.22 -0.11 4.41
N VAL A 146 -13.40 0.04 5.01
CA VAL A 146 -13.58 0.11 6.47
C VAL A 146 -14.17 -1.19 7.00
N GLU A 147 -13.42 -1.87 7.87
CA GLU A 147 -13.86 -3.05 8.62
C GLU A 147 -14.09 -2.66 10.08
N ILE A 148 -15.28 -2.95 10.61
CA ILE A 148 -15.59 -2.76 12.03
C ILE A 148 -15.74 -4.15 12.66
N THR A 149 -14.93 -4.45 13.66
CA THR A 149 -14.92 -5.75 14.35
C THR A 149 -15.08 -5.53 15.84
N VAL A 150 -15.79 -6.43 16.54
CA VAL A 150 -15.88 -6.42 18.00
C VAL A 150 -14.60 -7.05 18.56
N ILE A 151 -13.90 -6.35 19.48
CA ILE A 151 -12.79 -6.95 20.23
C ILE A 151 -13.38 -7.65 21.46
N SER A 152 -14.02 -6.86 22.31
CA SER A 152 -14.74 -7.28 23.51
C SER A 152 -15.70 -6.15 23.87
N PRO A 153 -16.99 -6.36 24.14
CA PRO A 153 -17.84 -5.27 24.60
C PRO A 153 -17.23 -4.61 25.85
N PRO A 154 -17.11 -3.27 25.93
CA PRO A 154 -17.60 -2.22 25.01
C PRO A 154 -16.57 -1.69 23.98
N LEU A 155 -15.48 -2.42 23.74
CA LEU A 155 -14.40 -2.12 22.79
C LEU A 155 -14.64 -2.71 21.38
N TYR A 156 -14.56 -1.82 20.40
CA TYR A 156 -14.69 -2.10 18.97
C TYR A 156 -13.41 -1.67 18.24
N ARG A 157 -13.07 -2.39 17.18
CA ARG A 157 -11.95 -2.11 16.29
C ARG A 157 -12.47 -1.57 14.96
N ILE A 158 -11.90 -0.46 14.50
CA ILE A 158 -12.10 0.06 13.15
C ILE A 158 -10.78 -0.08 12.40
N ARG A 159 -10.74 -0.98 11.43
CA ARG A 159 -9.61 -1.14 10.51
C ARG A 159 -9.93 -0.41 9.21
N VAL A 160 -8.98 0.41 8.77
CA VAL A 160 -9.05 1.16 7.52
C VAL A 160 -7.89 0.75 6.63
N LEU A 161 -8.19 0.35 5.40
CA LEU A 161 -7.18 0.11 4.35
C LEU A 161 -7.17 1.29 3.38
N HIS A 162 -6.04 2.01 3.31
CA HIS A 162 -5.92 3.18 2.44
C HIS A 162 -4.48 3.39 1.98
N GLU A 163 -4.29 3.99 0.81
CA GLU A 163 -2.98 4.28 0.21
C GLU A 163 -2.20 5.39 0.93
N ASN A 164 -2.92 6.36 1.52
CA ASN A 164 -2.35 7.51 2.20
C ASN A 164 -2.68 7.50 3.71
N PRO A 165 -1.72 7.12 4.58
CA PRO A 165 -1.96 7.05 6.02
C PRO A 165 -2.24 8.42 6.65
N LYS A 166 -1.54 9.47 6.20
CA LYS A 166 -1.73 10.84 6.72
C LYS A 166 -3.13 11.37 6.44
N TYR A 167 -3.65 11.08 5.25
CA TYR A 167 -5.02 11.44 4.88
C TYR A 167 -6.06 10.74 5.75
N VAL A 168 -5.85 9.44 6.05
CA VAL A 168 -6.74 8.68 6.94
C VAL A 168 -6.70 9.24 8.35
N GLU A 169 -5.54 9.54 8.92
CA GLU A 169 -5.47 10.11 10.27
C GLU A 169 -6.23 11.44 10.40
N GLN A 170 -6.06 12.35 9.43
CA GLN A 170 -6.76 13.63 9.43
C GLN A 170 -8.27 13.44 9.28
N THR A 171 -8.68 12.54 8.39
CA THR A 171 -10.09 12.23 8.15
C THR A 171 -10.72 11.56 9.36
N PHE A 172 -10.02 10.63 10.00
CA PHE A 172 -10.49 9.93 11.19
C PHE A 172 -10.70 10.91 12.36
N LYS A 173 -9.80 11.87 12.58
CA LYS A 173 -9.97 12.91 13.60
C LYS A 173 -11.25 13.73 13.37
N LYS A 174 -11.52 14.13 12.12
CA LYS A 174 -12.75 14.86 11.76
C LYS A 174 -14.00 14.03 12.01
N VAL A 175 -13.99 12.77 11.58
CA VAL A 175 -15.11 11.84 11.78
C VAL A 175 -15.32 11.55 13.27
N ALA A 176 -14.26 11.35 14.06
CA ALA A 176 -14.37 11.14 15.50
C ALA A 176 -15.08 12.32 16.19
N LEU A 177 -14.75 13.56 15.83
CA LEU A 177 -15.42 14.76 16.36
C LEU A 177 -16.91 14.83 15.98
N GLU A 178 -17.26 14.45 14.74
CA GLU A 178 -18.66 14.39 14.29
C GLU A 178 -19.42 13.28 15.02
N MET A 179 -18.82 12.10 15.15
CA MET A 179 -19.43 10.96 15.82
C MET A 179 -19.60 11.20 17.33
N LEU A 180 -18.70 11.94 17.99
CA LEU A 180 -18.89 12.35 19.39
C LEU A 180 -20.13 13.25 19.59
N LYS A 181 -20.50 14.06 18.58
CA LYS A 181 -21.74 14.85 18.63
C LYS A 181 -22.97 13.95 18.48
N VAL A 182 -22.94 13.03 17.51
CA VAL A 182 -24.00 12.03 17.28
C VAL A 182 -24.19 11.13 18.51
N ALA A 183 -23.10 10.77 19.20
CA ALA A 183 -23.14 9.98 20.42
C ALA A 183 -23.94 10.68 21.53
N LYS A 184 -23.72 11.99 21.72
CA LYS A 184 -24.48 12.82 22.66
C LYS A 184 -25.96 12.89 22.31
N GLU A 185 -26.30 13.04 21.03
CA GLU A 185 -27.70 13.07 20.56
C GLU A 185 -28.41 11.73 20.80
N MET A 186 -27.70 10.61 20.69
CA MET A 186 -28.26 9.26 20.86
C MET A 186 -28.23 8.76 22.33
N ASN A 187 -27.69 9.55 23.25
CA ASN A 187 -27.38 9.17 24.65
C ASN A 187 -26.48 7.92 24.73
N ILE A 188 -25.36 7.95 24.01
CA ILE A 188 -24.33 6.90 23.97
C ILE A 188 -23.01 7.52 24.46
N GLU A 189 -22.27 6.80 25.28
CA GLU A 189 -20.91 7.19 25.67
C GLU A 189 -19.91 6.57 24.68
N ALA A 190 -19.09 7.41 24.03
CA ALA A 190 -18.11 6.97 23.05
C ALA A 190 -16.74 7.59 23.31
N GLU A 191 -15.69 6.76 23.33
CA GLU A 191 -14.29 7.20 23.39
C GLU A 191 -13.51 6.63 22.22
N PHE A 192 -12.76 7.48 21.52
CA PHE A 192 -11.91 7.08 20.40
C PHE A 192 -10.44 7.03 20.87
N LYS A 193 -9.80 5.87 20.74
CA LYS A 193 -8.37 5.67 21.01
C LYS A 193 -7.63 5.26 19.74
N THR A 194 -6.49 5.87 19.51
CA THR A 194 -5.58 5.46 18.42
C THR A 194 -4.66 4.37 18.95
N GLU A 195 -4.66 3.22 18.30
CA GLU A 195 -3.64 2.19 18.52
C GLU A 195 -2.42 2.62 17.68
N ARG A 196 -1.29 2.89 18.34
CA ARG A 196 -0.02 3.21 17.68
C ARG A 196 0.69 1.92 17.27
#